data_AF-F9HIE9-F1
#
_entry.id   AF-F9HIE9-F1
#
_cell.length_a   1.000
_cell.length_b   1.000
_cell.length_c   1.000
_cell.angle_alpha   90.00
_cell.angle_beta   90.00
_cell.angle_gamma   90.00
#
_symmetry.space_group_name_H-M   'P 1'
#
loop_
_entity.id
_entity.type
_entity.pdbx_description
1 polymer ?
#
loop_
_entity_poly.entity_id
_entity_poly.type
_entity_poly.pdbx_seq_one_letter_code
_entity_poly.pdbx_strand_id
1 'polypeptide(L)'
;MNIWTKLAEFAVIETERLRLRPFSYQDAEDFYAIASNPKNLEFIFPSQASIEESQYVLANYFMRNPLGVWAICDKESQRMIGSIKFEKLDEIKKKQS
;
A
#
# COMPACT_ATOMS: atom_id res chain seq x y z
N MET A 1 -1.27 9.53 22.49
CA MET A 1 -1.26 9.54 21.02
C MET A 1 -2.02 8.32 20.53
N ASN A 2 -2.96 8.49 19.59
CA ASN A 2 -3.71 7.34 19.03
C ASN A 2 -2.92 6.67 17.89
N ILE A 3 -3.40 5.50 17.45
CA ILE A 3 -2.76 4.73 16.38
C ILE A 3 -2.66 5.52 15.07
N TRP A 4 -3.69 6.28 14.72
CA TRP A 4 -3.72 7.07 13.47
C TRP A 4 -2.64 8.14 13.42
N THR A 5 -2.38 8.81 14.54
CA THR A 5 -1.31 9.82 14.63
C THR A 5 0.05 9.17 14.42
N LYS A 6 0.27 7.97 14.97
CA LYS A 6 1.50 7.20 14.77
C LYS A 6 1.63 6.72 13.32
N LEU A 7 0.55 6.24 12.70
CA LEU A 7 0.56 5.85 11.30
C LEU A 7 0.87 7.03 10.37
N ALA A 8 0.41 8.23 10.71
CA ALA A 8 0.76 9.45 9.96
C ALA A 8 2.23 9.84 10.16
N GLU A 9 2.77 9.75 11.39
CA GLU A 9 4.19 9.99 11.69
C GLU A 9 5.12 9.06 10.91
N PHE A 10 4.70 7.80 10.71
CA PHE A 10 5.42 6.79 9.94
C PHE A 10 4.84 6.60 8.52
N ALA A 11 4.21 7.63 7.93
CA ALA A 11 3.70 7.56 6.57
C ALA A 11 4.82 7.26 5.56
N VAL A 12 6.04 7.71 5.83
CA VAL A 12 7.24 7.38 5.05
C VAL A 12 8.28 6.72 5.94
N ILE A 13 8.79 5.58 5.50
CA ILE A 13 9.86 4.84 6.18
C ILE A 13 10.96 4.57 5.16
N GLU A 14 12.20 4.91 5.52
CA GLU A 14 13.35 4.62 4.69
C GLU A 14 14.23 3.53 5.30
N THR A 15 14.72 2.65 4.45
CA THR A 15 15.75 1.65 4.78
C THR A 15 16.94 1.88 3.84
N GLU A 16 17.96 1.01 3.95
CA GLU A 16 19.12 1.05 3.06
C GLU A 16 18.72 0.93 1.58
N ARG A 17 17.82 -0.02 1.25
CA ARG A 17 17.44 -0.32 -0.15
C ARG A 17 16.04 0.13 -0.54
N LEU A 18 15.15 0.30 0.44
CA LEU A 18 13.72 0.50 0.20
C LEU A 18 13.21 1.81 0.78
N ARG A 19 12.20 2.36 0.14
CA ARG A 19 11.35 3.44 0.66
C ARG A 19 9.91 2.96 0.70
N LEU A 20 9.34 2.91 1.89
CA LEU A 20 7.92 2.69 2.09
C LEU A 20 7.24 4.05 2.14
N ARG A 21 6.23 4.26 1.30
CA ARG A 21 5.49 5.52 1.21
C ARG A 21 4.02 5.27 0.87
N PRO A 22 3.12 6.26 1.05
CA PRO A 22 1.78 6.14 0.51
C PRO A 22 1.82 5.94 -1.01
N PHE A 23 0.79 5.27 -1.52
CA PHE A 23 0.61 5.11 -2.96
C PHE A 23 0.38 6.45 -3.65
N SER A 24 0.88 6.52 -4.87
CA SER A 24 0.65 7.59 -5.83
C SER A 24 -0.06 7.03 -7.05
N TYR A 25 -0.71 7.90 -7.83
CA TYR A 25 -1.36 7.47 -9.06
C TYR A 25 -0.37 6.93 -10.12
N GLN A 26 0.89 7.36 -10.06
CA GLN A 26 1.96 6.92 -10.96
C GLN A 26 2.37 5.46 -10.71
N ASP A 27 2.02 4.89 -9.56
CA ASP A 27 2.32 3.49 -9.24
C ASP A 27 1.45 2.50 -10.04
N ALA A 28 0.51 2.97 -10.88
CA ALA A 28 -0.43 2.13 -11.61
C ALA A 28 0.25 1.15 -12.57
N GLU A 29 1.28 1.59 -13.28
CA GLU A 29 1.99 0.74 -14.24
C GLU A 29 2.78 -0.37 -13.53
N ASP A 30 3.52 0.00 -12.48
CA ASP A 30 4.26 -0.95 -11.65
C ASP A 30 3.31 -1.92 -10.93
N PHE A 31 2.18 -1.41 -10.41
CA PHE A 31 1.15 -2.24 -9.78
C PHE A 31 0.53 -3.22 -10.78
N TYR A 32 0.20 -2.76 -11.99
CA TYR A 32 -0.32 -3.61 -13.06
C TYR A 32 0.69 -4.70 -13.45
N ALA A 33 1.98 -4.39 -13.57
CA ALA A 33 3.01 -5.37 -13.88
C ALA A 33 3.10 -6.48 -12.81
N ILE A 34 2.91 -6.13 -11.53
CA ILE A 34 2.90 -7.09 -10.42
C ILE A 34 1.59 -7.90 -10.41
N ALA A 35 0.45 -7.23 -10.61
CA ALA A 35 -0.90 -7.76 -10.54
C ALA A 35 -1.29 -8.64 -11.74
N SER A 36 -0.73 -8.37 -12.91
CA SER A 36 -0.98 -9.14 -14.14
C SER A 36 -0.34 -10.52 -14.11
N ASN A 37 0.54 -10.82 -13.15
CA ASN A 37 1.05 -12.17 -12.93
C ASN A 37 0.06 -12.97 -12.05
N PRO A 38 -0.67 -13.95 -12.62
CA PRO A 38 -1.71 -14.68 -11.89
C PRO A 38 -1.17 -15.49 -10.70
N LYS A 39 0.13 -15.80 -10.65
CA LYS A 39 0.75 -16.47 -9.49
C LYS A 39 0.88 -15.57 -8.26
N ASN A 40 0.80 -14.24 -8.43
CA ASN A 40 1.03 -13.28 -7.34
C ASN A 40 -0.26 -12.89 -6.58
N LEU A 41 -1.43 -13.07 -7.20
CA LEU A 41 -2.67 -12.43 -6.73
C LEU A 41 -3.75 -13.38 -6.23
N GLU A 42 -3.53 -14.69 -6.24
CA GLU A 42 -4.54 -15.70 -5.86
C GLU A 42 -5.20 -15.42 -4.49
N PHE A 43 -4.51 -14.68 -3.60
CA PHE A 43 -4.97 -14.41 -2.23
C PHE A 43 -5.29 -12.94 -1.91
N ILE A 44 -5.13 -11.99 -2.85
CA ILE A 44 -5.19 -10.55 -2.52
C ILE A 44 -6.26 -9.79 -3.34
N PHE A 45 -6.34 -10.00 -4.65
CA PHE A 45 -7.36 -9.39 -5.53
C PHE A 45 -7.64 -10.31 -6.73
N PRO A 46 -8.83 -10.25 -7.36
CA PRO A 46 -8.98 -10.84 -8.69
C PRO A 46 -7.90 -10.25 -9.61
N SER A 47 -7.30 -11.08 -10.47
CA SER A 47 -6.28 -10.65 -11.43
C SER A 47 -6.76 -9.42 -12.19
N GLN A 48 -6.01 -8.32 -12.11
CA GLN A 48 -6.38 -7.09 -12.81
C GLN A 48 -6.14 -7.30 -14.31
N ALA A 49 -7.19 -7.22 -15.10
CA ALA A 49 -7.17 -7.44 -16.54
C ALA A 49 -6.65 -6.22 -17.31
N SER A 50 -6.67 -5.03 -16.72
CA SER A 50 -6.23 -3.80 -17.38
C SER A 50 -5.55 -2.77 -16.46
N ILE A 51 -4.91 -1.77 -17.09
CA ILE A 51 -4.29 -0.64 -16.39
C ILE A 51 -5.35 0.24 -15.70
N GLU A 52 -6.53 0.38 -16.28
CA GLU A 52 -7.65 1.15 -15.71
C GLU A 52 -8.17 0.52 -14.43
N GLU A 53 -8.25 -0.82 -14.37
CA GLU A 53 -8.62 -1.53 -13.15
C GLU A 53 -7.56 -1.32 -12.05
N SER A 54 -6.27 -1.35 -12.42
CA SER A 54 -5.17 -1.05 -11.50
C SER A 54 -5.25 0.37 -10.94
N GLN A 55 -5.52 1.36 -11.79
CA GLN A 55 -5.76 2.74 -11.38
C GLN A 55 -6.96 2.86 -10.44
N TYR A 56 -8.06 2.17 -10.75
CA TYR A 56 -9.25 2.13 -9.91
C TYR A 56 -8.93 1.54 -8.53
N VAL A 57 -8.18 0.45 -8.47
CA VAL A 57 -7.78 -0.19 -7.22
C VAL A 57 -6.90 0.74 -6.39
N LEU A 58 -5.88 1.34 -7.00
CA LEU A 58 -5.02 2.33 -6.33
C LEU A 58 -5.82 3.45 -5.68
N ALA A 59 -6.68 4.12 -6.46
CA ALA A 59 -7.46 5.24 -5.97
C ALA A 59 -8.42 4.85 -4.84
N ASN A 60 -9.19 3.77 -5.04
CA ASN A 60 -10.30 3.45 -4.15
C ASN A 60 -9.92 2.64 -2.91
N TYR A 61 -8.89 1.78 -3.01
CA TYR A 61 -8.52 0.86 -1.93
C TYR A 61 -7.27 1.30 -1.17
N PHE A 62 -6.33 1.98 -1.82
CA PHE A 62 -5.05 2.33 -1.19
C PHE A 62 -4.91 3.83 -0.90
N MET A 63 -5.35 4.69 -1.81
CA MET A 63 -5.17 6.15 -1.67
C MET A 63 -6.28 6.82 -0.85
N ARG A 64 -7.51 6.27 -0.84
CA ARG A 64 -8.65 6.85 -0.11
C ARG A 64 -8.43 6.87 1.40
N ASN A 65 -7.74 5.88 1.96
CA ASN A 65 -7.39 5.82 3.38
C ASN A 65 -5.94 5.32 3.54
N PRO A 66 -4.93 6.20 3.35
CA PRO A 66 -3.54 5.80 3.16
C PRO A 66 -2.80 5.48 4.47
N LEU A 67 -3.39 5.79 5.62
CA LEU A 67 -2.76 5.53 6.91
C LEU A 67 -2.66 4.01 7.14
N GLY A 68 -1.45 3.51 7.36
CA GLY A 68 -1.22 2.09 7.52
C GLY A 68 -1.14 1.30 6.22
N VAL A 69 -1.01 2.00 5.08
CA VAL A 69 -0.89 1.42 3.74
C VAL A 69 0.36 2.00 3.06
N TRP A 70 1.27 1.13 2.61
CA TRP A 70 2.50 1.55 1.96
C TRP A 70 2.74 0.81 0.64
N ALA A 71 3.12 1.57 -0.38
CA ALA A 71 3.87 1.09 -1.52
C ALA A 71 5.32 0.88 -1.10
N ILE A 72 5.88 -0.28 -1.44
CA ILE A 72 7.29 -0.63 -1.24
C ILE A 72 8.03 -0.24 -2.51
N CYS A 73 8.90 0.76 -2.42
CA CYS A 73 9.66 1.25 -3.56
C CYS A 73 11.13 0.87 -3.42
N ASP A 74 11.71 0.35 -4.50
CA ASP A 74 13.15 0.10 -4.59
C ASP A 74 13.87 1.41 -4.92
N LYS A 75 14.92 1.74 -4.15
CA LYS A 75 15.63 3.03 -4.28
C LYS A 75 16.53 3.09 -5.52
N GLU A 76 16.99 1.96 -6.05
CA GLU A 76 17.86 1.94 -7.22
C GLU A 76 17.06 2.15 -8.51
N SER A 77 16.00 1.35 -8.69
CA SER A 77 15.13 1.41 -9.87
C SER A 77 14.07 2.51 -9.79
N GLN A 78 13.82 3.07 -8.61
CA GLN A 78 12.72 4.01 -8.33
C GLN A 78 11.33 3.45 -8.63
N ARG A 79 11.19 2.13 -8.71
CA ARG A 79 9.93 1.45 -9.01
C ARG A 79 9.22 0.97 -7.76
N MET A 80 7.91 0.93 -7.84
CA MET A 80 7.09 0.23 -6.86
C MET A 80 7.19 -1.27 -7.12
N ILE A 81 7.61 -2.02 -6.11
CA ILE A 81 7.89 -3.47 -6.22
C ILE A 81 6.96 -4.31 -5.35
N GLY A 82 6.05 -3.69 -4.61
CA GLY A 82 5.09 -4.39 -3.77
C GLY A 82 4.34 -3.46 -2.84
N SER A 83 3.53 -4.05 -1.96
CA SER A 83 2.68 -3.32 -1.04
C SER A 83 2.62 -4.00 0.31
N ILE A 84 2.49 -3.22 1.38
CA ILE A 84 2.17 -3.73 2.71
C ILE A 84 1.10 -2.85 3.35
N LYS A 85 0.13 -3.49 4.01
CA LYS A 85 -0.91 -2.78 4.75
C LYS A 85 -1.25 -3.51 6.05
N PHE A 86 -1.74 -2.75 7.02
CA PHE A 86 -2.41 -3.33 8.17
C PHE A 86 -3.86 -3.68 7.81
N GLU A 87 -4.28 -4.88 8.19
CA GLU A 87 -5.66 -5.37 8.08
C GLU A 87 -6.29 -5.48 9.46
N LYS A 88 -7.59 -5.17 9.56
CA LYS A 88 -8.37 -5.25 10.82
C LYS A 88 -7.72 -4.48 11.97
N LEU A 89 -7.34 -3.23 11.73
CA LEU A 89 -6.86 -2.33 12.79
C LEU A 89 -7.96 -2.06 13.80
N ASP A 90 -7.87 -2.71 14.96
CA ASP A 90 -8.71 -2.40 16.10
C ASP A 90 -8.06 -1.28 16.93
N GLU A 91 -8.78 -0.17 17.10
CA GLU A 91 -8.46 0.76 18.17
C GLU A 91 -8.67 0.02 19.49
N ILE A 92 -7.58 -0.33 20.18
CA ILE A 92 -7.67 -0.78 21.56
C ILE A 92 -8.32 0.36 22.35
N LYS A 93 -9.62 0.26 22.58
CA LYS A 93 -10.34 1.13 23.51
C LYS A 93 -9.66 0.94 24.85
N LYS A 94 -8.93 1.96 25.33
CA LYS A 94 -8.50 1.98 26.72
C LYS A 94 -9.76 1.80 27.56
N LYS A 95 -9.90 0.65 28.23
CA LYS A 95 -10.87 0.49 29.31
C LYS A 95 -10.54 1.60 30.30
N GLN A 96 -11.43 2.59 30.39
CA GLN A 96 -11.41 3.55 31.49
C GLN A 96 -11.62 2.71 32.76
N SER A 97 -10.56 2.59 33.55
CA SER A 97 -10.63 2.11 34.94
C SER A 97 -10.76 3.33 35.84
#